data_AF-A0A0D1W3X8-F1
#
_entry.id   AF-A0A0D1W3X8-F1
#
_cell.length_a   1.000
_cell.length_b   1.000
_cell.length_c   1.000
_cell.angle_alpha   90.00
_cell.angle_beta   90.00
_cell.angle_gamma   90.00
#
_symmetry.space_group_name_H-M   'P 1'
#
loop_
_entity.id
_entity.type
_entity.pdbx_description
1 polymer ?
#
loop_
_entity_poly.entity_id
_entity_poly.type
_entity_poly.pdbx_seq_one_letter_code
_entity_poly.pdbx_strand_id
1 'polypeptide(L)'
;MKKIVKAGAIGLTLVGILGVSTIDVPQVNAASTTINVGETTDIEDATQSVKAYFNAVKSGNVTEAMKHVIDVRNDKGDASATSYEEYKRMIEEDKSEYELVSIEPANNTSFKANLKVKVDGKSHNVAIPVVKNQGEWKLFVDGSVSFDTVNNSVSINRLNSVSDSAALSNGSLSTDSFVLSEAVPLAKYYITGLNSNKYPVAYSDESFTVSQERAVVWTWQKSQNAGSANLTYRIVKKGLIWDSEYSTNWNLVGNYQDGNRQGHEFPGIPNDSGYSLRITCNTSANVDTGGTIYR
;
A
#
# COMPACT_ATOMS: atom_id res chain seq x y z
N MET A 1 -39.96 53.45 27.71
CA MET A 1 -41.21 52.67 27.72
C MET A 1 -40.85 51.20 27.65
N LYS A 2 -41.30 50.42 28.65
CA LYS A 2 -41.08 48.96 28.83
C LYS A 2 -42.27 48.18 28.27
N LYS A 3 -42.05 47.05 27.58
CA LYS A 3 -42.89 45.81 27.55
C LYS A 3 -41.95 44.70 27.03
N ILE A 4 -41.44 43.71 27.78
CA ILE A 4 -41.99 42.60 28.58
C ILE A 4 -42.92 41.63 27.81
N VAL A 5 -42.27 40.54 27.37
CA VAL A 5 -42.62 39.10 27.31
C VAL A 5 -44.06 38.67 27.58
N LYS A 6 -44.58 37.75 26.73
CA LYS A 6 -45.37 36.59 27.18
C LYS A 6 -45.06 35.35 26.33
N ALA A 7 -44.61 34.30 27.01
CA ALA A 7 -44.55 32.92 26.55
C ALA A 7 -45.94 32.27 26.60
N GLY A 8 -46.23 31.37 25.67
CA GLY A 8 -47.43 30.54 25.66
C GLY A 8 -47.04 29.07 25.63
N ALA A 9 -47.20 28.40 26.77
CA ALA A 9 -47.17 26.95 26.88
C ALA A 9 -48.56 26.39 26.52
N ILE A 10 -48.60 25.32 25.72
CA ILE A 10 -49.80 24.49 25.56
C ILE A 10 -49.37 23.06 25.86
N GLY A 11 -49.75 22.60 27.05
CA GLY A 11 -49.80 21.19 27.39
C GLY A 11 -51.06 20.58 26.79
N LEU A 12 -50.93 19.37 26.23
CA LEU A 12 -52.06 18.53 25.88
C LEU A 12 -51.88 17.18 26.58
N THR A 13 -52.68 16.97 27.62
CA THR A 13 -52.89 15.68 28.27
C THR A 13 -53.87 14.87 27.42
N LEU A 14 -53.45 13.70 26.92
CA LEU A 14 -54.36 12.67 26.45
C LEU A 14 -54.23 11.44 27.35
N VAL A 15 -55.27 11.22 28.16
CA VAL A 15 -55.52 9.95 28.85
C VAL A 15 -56.36 9.09 27.90
N GLY A 16 -55.86 7.90 27.57
CA GLY A 16 -56.57 6.91 26.77
C GLY A 16 -56.00 5.53 27.04
N ILE A 17 -56.65 4.79 27.95
CA ILE A 17 -56.48 3.36 28.16
C ILE A 17 -57.48 2.67 27.24
N LEU A 18 -57.04 1.67 26.45
CA LEU A 18 -57.69 0.36 26.23
C LEU A 18 -57.15 -0.33 24.97
N GLY A 19 -56.84 -1.63 25.11
CA GLY A 19 -56.88 -2.60 24.00
C GLY A 19 -55.54 -3.14 23.50
N VAL A 20 -54.82 -3.90 24.32
CA VAL A 20 -53.76 -4.80 23.83
C VAL A 20 -54.45 -6.00 23.17
N SER A 21 -54.35 -6.09 21.85
CA SER A 21 -54.45 -7.38 21.16
C SER A 21 -53.03 -7.76 20.74
N THR A 22 -52.56 -8.90 21.25
CA THR A 22 -51.26 -9.46 20.90
C THR A 22 -51.32 -9.97 19.46
N ILE A 23 -50.70 -9.25 18.54
CA ILE A 23 -50.29 -9.79 17.25
C ILE A 23 -48.94 -10.46 17.50
N ASP A 24 -48.91 -11.79 17.46
CA ASP A 24 -47.67 -12.57 17.38
C ASP A 24 -47.02 -12.28 16.03
N VAL A 25 -46.11 -11.29 16.02
CA VAL A 25 -45.16 -11.10 14.94
C VAL A 25 -44.00 -12.06 15.21
N PRO A 26 -43.58 -12.91 14.26
CA PRO A 26 -42.42 -13.76 14.46
C PRO A 26 -41.23 -12.89 14.84
N GLN A 27 -40.66 -13.20 16.00
CA GLN A 27 -39.49 -12.57 16.58
C GLN A 27 -38.32 -12.75 15.60
N VAL A 28 -38.13 -11.77 14.71
CA VAL A 28 -36.89 -11.64 13.97
C VAL A 28 -35.88 -11.21 15.02
N ASN A 29 -34.99 -12.13 15.40
CA ASN A 29 -33.78 -11.80 16.15
C ASN A 29 -32.94 -10.87 15.27
N ALA A 30 -33.28 -9.59 15.28
CA ALA A 30 -32.35 -8.54 14.91
C ALA A 30 -31.28 -8.56 15.99
N ALA A 31 -30.11 -9.10 15.65
CA ALA A 31 -28.90 -8.84 16.40
C ALA A 31 -28.73 -7.31 16.41
N SER A 32 -29.14 -6.67 17.50
CA SER A 32 -28.78 -5.28 17.78
C SER A 32 -27.28 -5.24 17.89
N THR A 33 -26.60 -4.92 16.79
CA THR A 33 -25.21 -4.49 16.83
C THR A 33 -25.20 -3.23 17.66
N THR A 34 -24.73 -3.31 18.90
CA THR A 34 -24.53 -2.16 19.75
C THR A 34 -23.45 -1.31 19.09
N ILE A 35 -23.85 -0.30 18.32
CA ILE A 35 -22.92 0.67 17.75
C ILE A 35 -22.37 1.46 18.95
N ASN A 36 -21.10 1.27 19.27
CA ASN A 36 -20.46 2.09 20.29
C ASN A 36 -20.42 3.53 19.76
N VAL A 37 -20.92 4.50 20.53
CA VAL A 37 -20.97 5.93 20.14
C VAL A 37 -19.58 6.50 19.77
N GLY A 38 -18.49 5.85 20.23
CA GLY A 38 -17.12 6.18 19.80
C GLY A 38 -16.76 5.70 18.38
N GLU A 39 -17.36 4.62 17.88
CA GLU A 39 -17.11 4.09 16.54
C GLU A 39 -17.66 5.01 15.45
N THR A 40 -18.79 5.68 15.69
CA THR A 40 -19.37 6.62 14.72
C THR A 40 -18.49 7.85 14.51
N THR A 41 -17.95 8.42 15.59
CA THR A 41 -17.01 9.55 15.50
C THR A 41 -15.68 9.15 14.87
N ASP A 42 -15.14 7.97 15.21
CA ASP A 42 -13.88 7.51 14.62
C ASP A 42 -14.01 7.22 13.11
N ILE A 43 -15.17 6.72 12.64
CA ILE A 43 -15.45 6.54 11.21
C ILE A 43 -15.53 7.90 10.50
N GLU A 44 -16.19 8.89 11.10
CA GLU A 44 -16.29 10.24 10.54
C GLU A 44 -14.91 10.91 10.43
N ASP A 45 -14.10 10.83 11.49
CA ASP A 45 -12.74 11.40 11.51
C ASP A 45 -11.83 10.69 10.48
N ALA A 46 -11.89 9.36 10.40
CA ALA A 46 -11.17 8.60 9.38
C ALA A 46 -11.61 8.97 7.97
N THR A 47 -12.92 9.14 7.74
CA THR A 47 -13.48 9.59 6.46
C THR A 47 -12.97 10.98 6.09
N GLN A 48 -12.94 11.92 7.04
CA GLN A 48 -12.44 13.27 6.81
C GLN A 48 -10.94 13.27 6.48
N SER A 49 -10.14 12.49 7.19
CA SER A 49 -8.70 12.35 6.91
C SER A 49 -8.44 11.82 5.49
N VAL A 50 -9.11 10.74 5.09
CA VAL A 50 -8.95 10.18 3.74
C VAL A 50 -9.42 11.15 2.66
N LYS A 51 -10.51 11.90 2.89
CA LYS A 51 -10.95 12.95 1.96
C LYS A 51 -9.95 14.10 1.87
N ALA A 52 -9.40 14.54 3.01
CA ALA A 52 -8.41 15.61 3.07
C ALA A 52 -7.15 15.22 2.30
N TYR A 53 -6.70 13.97 2.45
CA TYR A 53 -5.61 13.39 1.68
C TYR A 53 -5.83 13.50 0.17
N PHE A 54 -6.94 12.95 -0.36
CA PHE A 54 -7.19 12.96 -1.81
C PHE A 54 -7.49 14.36 -2.36
N ASN A 55 -8.06 15.26 -1.56
CA ASN A 55 -8.20 16.67 -1.93
C ASN A 55 -6.84 17.38 -2.03
N ALA A 56 -5.93 17.08 -1.11
CA ALA A 56 -4.57 17.60 -1.14
C ALA A 56 -3.79 17.08 -2.36
N VAL A 57 -3.90 15.78 -2.65
CA VAL A 57 -3.36 15.16 -3.89
C VAL A 57 -3.90 15.88 -5.12
N LYS A 58 -5.23 16.00 -5.25
CA LYS A 58 -5.88 16.64 -6.40
C LYS A 58 -5.48 18.11 -6.59
N SER A 59 -5.18 18.81 -5.50
CA SER A 59 -4.75 20.21 -5.52
C SER A 59 -3.24 20.40 -5.67
N GLY A 60 -2.45 19.32 -5.74
CA GLY A 60 -1.00 19.41 -5.81
C GLY A 60 -0.33 19.77 -4.48
N ASN A 61 -1.06 19.77 -3.36
CA ASN A 61 -0.55 20.21 -2.06
C ASN A 61 0.16 19.07 -1.32
N VAL A 62 1.44 18.88 -1.66
CA VAL A 62 2.32 17.83 -1.12
C VAL A 62 2.37 17.85 0.41
N THR A 63 2.60 19.01 1.02
CA THR A 63 2.71 19.15 2.48
C THR A 63 1.42 18.76 3.19
N GLU A 64 0.27 19.14 2.64
CA GLU A 64 -1.01 18.75 3.23
C GLU A 64 -1.28 17.26 3.05
N ALA A 65 -1.01 16.69 1.87
CA ALA A 65 -1.20 15.27 1.62
C ALA A 65 -0.37 14.40 2.60
N MET A 66 0.89 14.77 2.82
CA MET A 66 1.80 14.07 3.73
C MET A 66 1.33 14.05 5.20
N LYS A 67 0.46 14.99 5.63
CA LYS A 67 -0.09 14.97 7.00
C LYS A 67 -1.07 13.82 7.25
N HIS A 68 -1.78 13.42 6.20
CA HIS A 68 -2.90 12.47 6.25
C HIS A 68 -2.49 11.05 5.83
N VAL A 69 -1.21 10.80 5.61
CA VAL A 69 -0.68 9.50 5.17
C VAL A 69 0.53 9.08 6.00
N ILE A 70 0.65 7.78 6.21
CA ILE A 70 1.83 7.11 6.74
C ILE A 70 2.32 6.21 5.61
N ASP A 71 3.40 6.63 4.94
CA ASP A 71 4.04 5.86 3.89
C ASP A 71 5.32 5.23 4.45
N VAL A 72 5.27 3.92 4.67
CA VAL A 72 6.37 3.14 5.24
C VAL A 72 7.20 2.44 4.15
N ARG A 73 6.93 2.68 2.87
CA ARG A 73 7.67 2.06 1.76
C ARG A 73 9.16 2.37 1.79
N ASN A 74 9.56 3.49 2.40
CA ASN A 74 10.95 3.90 2.54
C ASN A 74 11.52 3.67 3.95
N ASP A 75 10.76 3.08 4.87
CA ASP A 75 11.20 2.92 6.26
C ASP A 75 12.18 1.74 6.39
N LYS A 76 13.45 2.06 6.67
CA LYS A 76 14.51 1.07 6.95
C LYS A 76 14.62 0.70 8.45
N GLY A 77 13.56 0.91 9.22
CA GLY A 77 13.50 0.58 10.65
C GLY A 77 13.74 1.78 11.58
N ASP A 78 13.68 2.99 11.06
CA ASP A 78 13.65 4.24 11.80
C ASP A 78 12.89 5.23 10.92
N ALA A 79 11.70 5.67 11.35
CA ALA A 79 10.65 6.29 10.53
C ALA A 79 11.14 7.37 9.53
N SER A 80 11.67 6.94 8.38
CA SER A 80 12.00 7.82 7.26
C SER A 80 10.80 7.84 6.33
N ALA A 81 10.02 8.90 6.45
CA ALA A 81 8.98 9.28 5.51
C ALA A 81 9.53 9.23 4.07
N THR A 82 8.69 8.82 3.12
CA THR A 82 8.90 9.15 1.71
C THR A 82 9.34 10.60 1.59
N SER A 83 10.45 10.83 0.88
CA SER A 83 11.00 12.18 0.77
C SER A 83 9.96 13.10 0.13
N TYR A 84 9.93 14.37 0.55
CA TYR A 84 9.01 15.36 -0.01
C TYR A 84 9.09 15.40 -1.54
N GLU A 85 10.28 15.32 -2.11
CA GLU A 85 10.50 15.33 -3.57
C GLU A 85 9.93 14.09 -4.25
N GLU A 86 10.07 12.91 -3.64
CA GLU A 86 9.44 11.70 -4.16
C GLU A 86 7.91 11.82 -4.12
N TYR A 87 7.36 12.36 -3.04
CA TYR A 87 5.93 12.57 -2.90
C TYR A 87 5.38 13.59 -3.91
N LYS A 88 6.11 14.68 -4.10
CA LYS A 88 5.84 15.69 -5.11
C LYS A 88 5.80 15.08 -6.51
N ARG A 89 6.81 14.29 -6.88
CA ARG A 89 6.84 13.57 -8.15
C ARG A 89 5.63 12.66 -8.31
N MET A 90 5.29 11.87 -7.28
CA MET A 90 4.12 10.97 -7.33
C MET A 90 2.82 11.74 -7.57
N ILE A 91 2.63 12.90 -6.94
CA ILE A 91 1.44 13.75 -7.17
C ILE A 91 1.43 14.34 -8.60
N GLU A 92 2.57 14.81 -9.11
CA GLU A 92 2.67 15.43 -10.44
C GLU A 92 2.47 14.40 -11.57
N GLU A 93 2.99 13.19 -11.38
CA GLU A 93 2.89 12.09 -12.33
C GLU A 93 1.54 11.36 -12.28
N ASP A 94 0.88 11.34 -11.12
CA ASP A 94 -0.38 10.63 -10.96
C ASP A 94 -1.49 11.21 -11.85
N LYS A 95 -2.10 10.33 -12.64
CA LYS A 95 -3.24 10.63 -13.53
C LYS A 95 -4.52 9.95 -13.06
N SER A 96 -4.50 9.38 -11.86
CA SER A 96 -5.60 8.63 -11.31
C SER A 96 -6.72 9.55 -10.83
N GLU A 97 -7.97 9.14 -11.02
CA GLU A 97 -9.12 9.76 -10.35
C GLU A 97 -9.51 8.89 -9.14
N TYR A 98 -9.51 9.45 -7.93
CA TYR A 98 -9.88 8.74 -6.70
C TYR A 98 -11.27 9.12 -6.21
N GLU A 99 -12.08 8.12 -5.89
CA GLU A 99 -13.39 8.27 -5.26
C GLU A 99 -13.45 7.39 -4.00
N LEU A 100 -13.66 8.02 -2.84
CA LEU A 100 -13.91 7.29 -1.60
C LEU A 100 -15.34 6.76 -1.58
N VAL A 101 -15.49 5.43 -1.60
CA VAL A 101 -16.79 4.74 -1.60
C VAL A 101 -17.29 4.52 -0.18
N SER A 102 -16.46 3.94 0.69
CA SER A 102 -16.81 3.69 2.09
C SER A 102 -15.57 3.63 3.00
N ILE A 103 -15.80 3.84 4.30
CA ILE A 103 -14.86 3.54 5.38
C ILE A 103 -15.53 2.50 6.27
N GLU A 104 -14.87 1.37 6.46
CA GLU A 104 -15.41 0.23 7.21
C GLU A 104 -14.44 -0.24 8.29
N PRO A 105 -14.91 -0.67 9.47
CA PRO A 105 -14.05 -1.27 10.48
C PRO A 105 -13.27 -2.47 9.91
N ALA A 106 -11.93 -2.43 10.02
CA ALA A 106 -11.08 -3.57 9.72
C ALA A 106 -10.93 -4.45 10.98
N ASN A 107 -10.75 -3.78 12.12
CA ASN A 107 -10.66 -4.30 13.48
C ASN A 107 -10.86 -3.14 14.46
N ASN A 108 -10.63 -3.37 15.76
CA ASN A 108 -10.86 -2.37 16.81
C ASN A 108 -9.91 -1.16 16.77
N THR A 109 -8.87 -1.17 15.92
CA THR A 109 -7.82 -0.14 15.88
C THR A 109 -7.53 0.39 14.48
N SER A 110 -8.25 -0.08 13.46
CA SER A 110 -8.04 0.33 12.07
C SER A 110 -9.31 0.19 11.24
N PHE A 111 -9.39 1.02 10.21
CA PHE A 111 -10.43 0.97 9.20
C PHE A 111 -9.85 0.54 7.84
N LYS A 112 -10.73 0.20 6.91
CA LYS A 112 -10.45 0.05 5.48
C LYS A 112 -11.14 1.18 4.73
N ALA A 113 -10.39 1.92 3.94
CA ALA A 113 -10.91 2.85 2.94
C ALA A 113 -11.11 2.10 1.63
N ASN A 114 -12.37 1.90 1.25
CA ASN A 114 -12.73 1.35 -0.04
C ASN A 114 -12.79 2.50 -1.06
N LEU A 115 -11.87 2.45 -2.01
CA LEU A 115 -11.69 3.45 -3.06
C LEU A 115 -12.10 2.85 -4.40
N LYS A 116 -12.79 3.65 -5.20
CA LYS A 116 -12.86 3.43 -6.64
C LYS A 116 -11.83 4.34 -7.27
N VAL A 117 -10.91 3.76 -8.02
CA VAL A 117 -9.83 4.49 -8.67
C VAL A 117 -9.86 4.27 -10.15
N LYS A 118 -9.78 5.35 -10.91
CA LYS A 118 -9.80 5.31 -12.38
C LYS A 118 -8.41 5.62 -12.92
N VAL A 119 -7.85 4.69 -13.67
CA VAL A 119 -6.54 4.78 -14.34
C VAL A 119 -6.76 4.50 -15.81
N ASP A 120 -6.27 5.39 -16.68
CA ASP A 120 -6.40 5.25 -18.13
C ASP A 120 -7.84 4.93 -18.59
N GLY A 121 -8.81 5.56 -17.94
CA GLY A 121 -10.24 5.39 -18.23
C GLY A 121 -10.91 4.20 -17.56
N LYS A 122 -10.17 3.27 -16.94
CA LYS A 122 -10.71 2.04 -16.33
C LYS A 122 -10.81 2.16 -14.82
N SER A 123 -11.92 1.70 -14.27
CA SER A 123 -12.17 1.73 -12.82
C SER A 123 -11.72 0.45 -12.14
N HIS A 124 -11.07 0.61 -10.99
CA HIS A 124 -10.60 -0.44 -10.10
C HIS A 124 -11.08 -0.17 -8.69
N ASN A 125 -11.45 -1.21 -7.96
CA ASN A 125 -11.77 -1.10 -6.53
C ASN A 125 -10.53 -1.48 -5.73
N VAL A 126 -10.15 -0.63 -4.78
CA VAL A 126 -8.96 -0.80 -3.95
C VAL A 126 -9.34 -0.57 -2.49
N ALA A 127 -8.87 -1.43 -1.59
CA ALA A 127 -9.05 -1.25 -0.16
C ALA A 127 -7.71 -0.91 0.49
N ILE A 128 -7.60 0.28 1.09
CA ILE A 128 -6.38 0.75 1.75
C ILE A 128 -6.60 0.85 3.27
N PRO A 129 -5.67 0.39 4.12
CA PRO A 129 -5.82 0.53 5.56
C PRO A 129 -5.77 2.01 6.00
N VAL A 130 -6.55 2.33 7.02
CA VAL A 130 -6.51 3.61 7.73
C VAL A 130 -6.24 3.31 9.19
N VAL A 131 -5.20 3.93 9.76
CA VAL A 131 -4.72 3.64 11.11
C VAL A 131 -4.61 4.93 11.92
N LYS A 132 -4.76 4.82 13.24
CA LYS A 132 -4.61 5.96 14.14
C LYS A 132 -3.14 6.12 14.54
N ASN A 133 -2.57 7.31 14.33
CA ASN A 133 -1.21 7.67 14.70
C ASN A 133 -1.23 9.00 15.46
N GLN A 134 -0.71 9.00 16.69
CA GLN A 134 -0.72 10.18 17.57
C GLN A 134 -2.11 10.82 17.74
N GLY A 135 -3.17 10.00 17.71
CA GLY A 135 -4.56 10.46 17.85
C GLY A 135 -5.26 10.82 16.55
N GLU A 136 -4.53 10.91 15.43
CA GLU A 136 -5.07 11.26 14.11
C GLU A 136 -5.21 10.01 13.22
N TRP A 137 -6.32 9.90 12.49
CA TRP A 137 -6.47 8.87 11.47
C TRP A 137 -5.64 9.22 10.23
N LYS A 138 -4.93 8.24 9.67
CA LYS A 138 -4.08 8.42 8.49
C LYS A 138 -4.18 7.20 7.57
N LEU A 139 -4.13 7.45 6.26
CA LEU A 139 -4.04 6.41 5.25
C LEU A 139 -2.67 5.72 5.35
N PHE A 140 -2.62 4.40 5.31
CA PHE A 140 -1.40 3.63 5.51
C PHE A 140 -0.97 2.97 4.20
N VAL A 141 0.23 3.33 3.70
CA VAL A 141 0.81 2.82 2.46
C VAL A 141 2.08 2.06 2.78
N ASP A 142 2.09 0.76 2.48
CA ASP A 142 3.21 -0.16 2.71
C ASP A 142 3.75 -0.80 1.42
N GLY A 143 3.23 -0.39 0.26
CA GLY A 143 3.61 -0.98 -1.03
C GLY A 143 3.01 -2.36 -1.28
N SER A 144 2.06 -2.81 -0.46
CA SER A 144 1.37 -4.06 -0.69
C SER A 144 0.38 -4.00 -1.84
N VAL A 145 -0.14 -2.83 -2.20
CA VAL A 145 -1.02 -2.69 -3.36
C VAL A 145 -0.20 -2.36 -4.59
N SER A 146 -0.44 -3.08 -5.68
CA SER A 146 0.19 -2.81 -6.96
C SER A 146 -0.77 -2.94 -8.13
N PHE A 147 -0.46 -2.19 -9.18
CA PHE A 147 -1.16 -2.22 -10.45
C PHE A 147 -0.23 -2.81 -11.50
N ASP A 148 -0.59 -3.99 -11.99
CA ASP A 148 0.04 -4.61 -13.13
C ASP A 148 -0.37 -3.83 -14.38
N THR A 149 0.55 -3.02 -14.91
CA THR A 149 0.29 -2.23 -16.12
C THR A 149 0.23 -3.10 -17.38
N VAL A 150 0.92 -4.24 -17.39
CA VAL A 150 0.98 -5.18 -18.51
C VAL A 150 -0.38 -5.88 -18.67
N ASN A 151 -0.95 -6.34 -17.57
CA ASN A 151 -2.22 -7.07 -17.55
C ASN A 151 -3.43 -6.21 -17.16
N ASN A 152 -3.21 -4.93 -16.82
CA ASN A 152 -4.23 -4.00 -16.37
C ASN A 152 -5.06 -4.54 -15.19
N SER A 153 -4.38 -5.01 -14.15
CA SER A 153 -5.00 -5.62 -12.96
C SER A 153 -4.41 -5.07 -11.66
N VAL A 154 -5.21 -5.02 -10.60
CA VAL A 154 -4.73 -4.67 -9.25
C VAL A 154 -4.46 -5.94 -8.46
N SER A 155 -3.32 -6.01 -7.80
CA SER A 155 -2.96 -7.07 -6.83
C SER A 155 -2.71 -6.48 -5.44
N ILE A 156 -3.12 -7.22 -4.40
CA ILE A 156 -2.84 -6.90 -3.00
C ILE A 156 -1.91 -7.99 -2.47
N ASN A 157 -0.67 -7.61 -2.14
CA ASN A 157 0.42 -8.48 -1.73
C ASN A 157 0.48 -8.71 -0.20
N ARG A 158 -0.58 -8.34 0.55
CA ARG A 158 -0.69 -8.68 1.98
C ARG A 158 -1.10 -10.14 2.11
N LEU A 159 -0.12 -11.04 2.24
CA LEU A 159 -0.24 -12.46 2.60
C LEU A 159 -1.64 -13.08 2.38
N ASN A 160 -1.87 -13.59 1.17
CA ASN A 160 -2.54 -14.88 1.10
C ASN A 160 -1.45 -15.93 1.30
N SER A 161 -1.30 -16.38 2.55
CA SER A 161 -0.81 -17.74 2.76
C SER A 161 -1.70 -18.70 1.98
N VAL A 162 -1.09 -19.75 1.42
CA VAL A 162 -1.67 -20.93 0.76
C VAL A 162 -1.53 -20.95 -0.78
N SER A 163 -0.58 -21.81 -1.19
CA SER A 163 -0.58 -22.66 -2.39
C SER A 163 -0.69 -21.99 -3.76
N ASP A 164 0.46 -21.73 -4.38
CA ASP A 164 0.75 -22.28 -5.71
C ASP A 164 2.25 -22.20 -5.97
N SER A 165 2.94 -23.25 -5.55
CA SER A 165 4.28 -23.56 -6.05
C SER A 165 4.18 -24.05 -7.49
N ALA A 166 3.85 -23.16 -8.42
CA ALA A 166 4.20 -23.36 -9.81
C ALA A 166 5.70 -23.04 -9.94
N ALA A 167 6.50 -24.10 -9.96
CA ALA A 167 7.92 -24.03 -10.27
C ALA A 167 8.10 -23.46 -11.68
N LEU A 168 8.24 -22.13 -11.76
CA LEU A 168 8.74 -21.47 -12.96
C LEU A 168 10.27 -21.61 -12.95
N SER A 169 10.78 -22.18 -14.05
CA SER A 169 12.18 -22.53 -14.27
C SER A 169 13.12 -21.40 -13.85
N ASN A 170 14.06 -21.75 -12.96
CA ASN A 170 15.19 -20.91 -12.58
C ASN A 170 16.03 -20.58 -13.82
N GLY A 171 15.78 -19.44 -14.45
CA GLY A 171 16.76 -18.75 -15.29
C GLY A 171 17.83 -18.13 -14.40
N SER A 172 18.59 -18.96 -13.68
CA SER A 172 19.80 -18.52 -12.98
C SER A 172 20.87 -18.32 -14.04
N LEU A 173 21.24 -17.07 -14.30
CA LEU A 173 22.41 -16.74 -15.10
C LEU A 173 23.64 -17.12 -14.28
N SER A 174 24.42 -18.08 -14.77
CA SER A 174 25.71 -18.42 -14.17
C SER A 174 26.66 -17.22 -14.27
N THR A 175 27.56 -17.10 -13.30
CA THR A 175 28.49 -15.98 -13.11
C THR A 175 29.52 -15.76 -14.24
N ASP A 176 29.45 -16.51 -15.34
CA ASP A 176 30.61 -16.69 -16.23
C ASP A 176 30.48 -16.18 -17.68
N SER A 177 29.43 -15.44 -18.06
CA SER A 177 29.39 -14.88 -19.44
C SER A 177 28.50 -13.66 -19.69
N PHE A 178 28.35 -12.74 -18.73
CA PHE A 178 27.92 -11.38 -19.06
C PHE A 178 29.10 -10.41 -18.88
N VAL A 179 29.81 -10.15 -19.97
CA VAL A 179 30.88 -9.15 -20.00
C VAL A 179 30.22 -7.77 -19.93
N LEU A 180 30.14 -7.23 -18.71
CA LEU A 180 29.67 -5.89 -18.36
C LEU A 180 30.61 -4.78 -18.89
N SER A 181 31.17 -4.88 -20.10
CA SER A 181 32.15 -3.90 -20.58
C SER A 181 31.56 -2.49 -20.78
N GLU A 182 30.23 -2.34 -20.67
CA GLU A 182 29.51 -1.04 -20.72
C GLU A 182 28.49 -0.84 -19.59
N ALA A 183 28.48 -1.72 -18.58
CA ALA A 183 27.47 -1.66 -17.53
C ALA A 183 27.66 -0.43 -16.66
N VAL A 184 26.65 0.45 -16.67
CA VAL A 184 26.64 1.62 -15.79
C VAL A 184 25.71 1.32 -14.62
N PRO A 185 26.21 1.41 -13.38
CA PRO A 185 25.38 1.24 -12.20
C PRO A 185 24.33 2.35 -12.18
N LEU A 186 23.07 1.95 -12.13
CA LEU A 186 21.90 2.82 -12.12
C LEU A 186 21.43 3.13 -10.70
N ALA A 187 21.43 2.13 -9.83
CA ALA A 187 21.06 2.26 -8.42
C ALA A 187 21.66 1.13 -7.59
N LYS A 188 21.73 1.34 -6.27
CA LYS A 188 22.15 0.33 -5.30
C LYS A 188 21.07 0.14 -4.25
N TYR A 189 21.19 -0.95 -3.51
CA TYR A 189 20.39 -1.16 -2.32
C TYR A 189 21.11 -2.02 -1.32
N TYR A 190 20.79 -1.76 -0.07
CA TYR A 190 21.14 -2.60 1.06
C TYR A 190 20.00 -2.53 2.08
N ILE A 191 19.42 -3.69 2.37
CA ILE A 191 18.25 -3.86 3.22
C ILE A 191 18.57 -4.94 4.25
N THR A 192 18.26 -4.66 5.50
CA THR A 192 18.45 -5.60 6.60
C THR A 192 17.14 -5.95 7.26
N GLY A 193 16.98 -7.22 7.65
CA GLY A 193 15.83 -7.66 8.44
C GLY A 193 14.49 -7.63 7.71
N LEU A 194 14.47 -7.75 6.38
CA LEU A 194 13.24 -7.83 5.59
C LEU A 194 12.46 -9.10 6.01
N ASN A 195 11.16 -8.96 6.29
CA ASN A 195 10.38 -10.03 6.91
C ASN A 195 8.92 -9.94 6.46
N SER A 196 8.36 -11.05 5.96
CA SER A 196 6.98 -11.10 5.44
C SER A 196 5.93 -10.64 6.45
N ASN A 197 6.19 -10.76 7.76
CA ASN A 197 5.24 -10.43 8.82
C ASN A 197 5.31 -8.98 9.30
N LYS A 198 6.42 -8.26 9.02
CA LYS A 198 6.67 -6.93 9.58
C LYS A 198 6.96 -5.88 8.51
N TYR A 199 7.93 -6.17 7.65
CA TYR A 199 8.36 -5.30 6.56
C TYR A 199 8.47 -6.18 5.30
N PRO A 200 7.33 -6.53 4.68
CA PRO A 200 7.33 -7.46 3.56
C PRO A 200 7.87 -6.84 2.29
N VAL A 201 7.96 -5.52 2.19
CA VAL A 201 8.34 -4.80 0.97
C VAL A 201 9.41 -3.76 1.28
N ALA A 202 10.42 -3.67 0.42
CA ALA A 202 11.43 -2.62 0.41
C ALA A 202 11.78 -2.23 -1.03
N TYR A 203 12.54 -1.15 -1.20
CA TYR A 203 12.89 -0.61 -2.51
C TYR A 203 14.39 -0.35 -2.64
N SER A 204 14.84 -0.14 -3.87
CA SER A 204 16.16 0.44 -4.12
C SER A 204 16.33 1.80 -3.43
N ASP A 205 17.56 2.14 -3.04
CA ASP A 205 17.86 3.35 -2.28
C ASP A 205 17.49 4.62 -3.06
N GLU A 206 17.60 4.54 -4.39
CA GLU A 206 17.29 5.62 -5.31
C GLU A 206 16.40 5.10 -6.44
N SER A 207 15.63 6.02 -7.04
CA SER A 207 15.00 5.77 -8.33
C SER A 207 16.02 5.87 -9.46
N PHE A 208 15.85 5.08 -10.51
CA PHE A 208 16.76 5.06 -11.66
C PHE A 208 16.04 5.30 -12.99
N THR A 209 16.85 5.55 -14.03
CA THR A 209 16.43 5.74 -15.41
C THR A 209 16.81 4.52 -16.26
N VAL A 210 15.86 4.01 -17.02
CA VAL A 210 16.08 2.96 -18.03
C VAL A 210 16.25 3.61 -19.41
N SER A 211 17.25 3.18 -20.17
CA SER A 211 17.60 3.78 -21.47
C SER A 211 17.83 2.77 -22.61
N GLN A 212 17.80 1.46 -22.33
CA GLN A 212 17.98 0.39 -23.32
C GLN A 212 16.83 -0.65 -23.28
N GLU A 213 15.67 -0.21 -22.84
CA GLU A 213 14.50 -1.06 -22.64
C GLU A 213 14.71 -2.28 -21.72
N ARG A 214 15.74 -2.24 -20.86
CA ARG A 214 16.08 -3.31 -19.93
C ARG A 214 16.77 -2.79 -18.68
N ALA A 215 16.73 -3.60 -17.62
CA ALA A 215 17.51 -3.40 -16.41
C ALA A 215 18.10 -4.73 -15.94
N VAL A 216 19.36 -4.74 -15.55
CA VAL A 216 20.04 -5.94 -15.02
C VAL A 216 20.24 -5.77 -13.52
N VAL A 217 19.78 -6.73 -12.73
CA VAL A 217 19.96 -6.72 -11.27
C VAL A 217 20.95 -7.81 -10.87
N TRP A 218 22.00 -7.40 -10.15
CA TRP A 218 22.90 -8.31 -9.45
C TRP A 218 22.67 -8.22 -7.95
N THR A 219 22.25 -9.32 -7.33
CA THR A 219 21.82 -9.37 -5.92
C THR A 219 22.52 -10.45 -5.13
N TRP A 220 22.59 -10.28 -3.82
CA TRP A 220 22.80 -11.31 -2.82
C TRP A 220 21.67 -11.26 -1.79
N GLN A 221 21.39 -12.37 -1.11
CA GLN A 221 20.37 -12.45 -0.06
C GLN A 221 20.74 -13.50 0.98
N LYS A 222 20.54 -13.20 2.27
CA LYS A 222 20.89 -14.09 3.37
C LYS A 222 19.80 -14.05 4.44
N SER A 223 19.23 -15.19 4.76
CA SER A 223 18.40 -15.36 5.95
C SER A 223 19.29 -15.29 7.20
N GLN A 224 18.90 -14.45 8.17
CA GLN A 224 19.55 -14.34 9.48
C GLN A 224 19.21 -15.53 10.39
N ASN A 225 18.06 -16.18 10.17
CA ASN A 225 17.57 -17.30 10.95
C ASN A 225 17.57 -18.60 10.12
N ALA A 226 17.17 -19.72 10.74
CA ALA A 226 16.99 -21.00 10.04
C ALA A 226 15.99 -20.85 8.88
N GLY A 227 16.42 -21.25 7.67
CA GLY A 227 15.60 -21.19 6.46
C GLY A 227 16.34 -20.66 5.23
N SER A 228 15.69 -20.74 4.08
CA SER A 228 16.14 -20.07 2.85
C SER A 228 15.49 -18.70 2.76
N ALA A 229 16.27 -17.68 2.39
CA ALA A 229 15.68 -16.44 1.91
C ALA A 229 14.82 -16.73 0.67
N ASN A 230 13.67 -16.07 0.57
CA ASN A 230 12.74 -16.16 -0.55
C ASN A 230 12.26 -14.74 -0.85
N LEU A 231 12.85 -14.13 -1.88
CA LEU A 231 12.56 -12.75 -2.27
C LEU A 231 11.98 -12.72 -3.68
N THR A 232 11.06 -11.80 -3.92
CA THR A 232 10.58 -11.44 -5.26
C THR A 232 11.07 -10.05 -5.62
N TYR A 233 11.69 -9.93 -6.78
CA TYR A 233 12.19 -8.68 -7.34
C TYR A 233 11.31 -8.24 -8.51
N ARG A 234 11.02 -6.94 -8.59
CA ARG A 234 10.23 -6.35 -9.67
C ARG A 234 10.62 -4.90 -9.91
N ILE A 235 10.62 -4.46 -11.17
CA ILE A 235 10.81 -3.05 -11.54
C ILE A 235 9.45 -2.36 -11.52
N VAL A 236 9.35 -1.28 -10.76
CA VAL A 236 8.10 -0.54 -10.55
C VAL A 236 8.32 0.96 -10.64
N LYS A 237 7.25 1.73 -10.86
CA LYS A 237 7.20 3.14 -10.47
C LYS A 237 6.30 3.27 -9.25
N LYS A 238 6.83 3.87 -8.18
CA LYS A 238 6.07 4.13 -6.95
C LYS A 238 5.02 5.19 -7.23
N GLY A 239 3.76 4.89 -6.92
CA GLY A 239 2.64 5.84 -6.97
C GLY A 239 2.13 6.21 -5.59
N LEU A 240 1.05 6.98 -5.50
CA LEU A 240 0.54 7.50 -4.22
C LEU A 240 0.03 6.41 -3.27
N ILE A 241 -0.76 5.46 -3.78
CA ILE A 241 -1.36 4.38 -2.99
C ILE A 241 -1.02 2.98 -3.50
N TRP A 242 -0.44 2.88 -4.70
CA TRP A 242 0.02 1.63 -5.29
C TRP A 242 1.28 1.88 -6.10
N ASP A 243 1.98 0.81 -6.48
CA ASP A 243 3.03 0.88 -7.48
C ASP A 243 2.54 0.41 -8.84
N SER A 244 3.00 1.07 -9.90
CA SER A 244 2.81 0.60 -11.27
C SER A 244 3.94 -0.37 -11.63
N GLU A 245 3.60 -1.57 -12.06
CA GLU A 245 4.57 -2.64 -12.32
C GLU A 245 4.99 -2.67 -13.79
N TYR A 246 6.30 -2.71 -14.05
CA TYR A 246 6.89 -2.64 -15.39
C TYR A 246 7.75 -3.86 -15.73
N SER A 247 7.78 -4.87 -14.86
CA SER A 247 8.48 -6.12 -15.12
C SER A 247 7.72 -7.33 -14.58
N THR A 248 8.06 -8.50 -15.12
CA THR A 248 7.68 -9.78 -14.52
C THR A 248 8.36 -9.96 -13.16
N ASN A 249 7.81 -10.88 -12.36
CA ASN A 249 8.43 -11.28 -11.10
C ASN A 249 9.70 -12.07 -11.36
N TRP A 250 10.78 -11.71 -10.65
CA TRP A 250 11.92 -12.60 -10.46
C TRP A 250 11.91 -13.14 -9.04
N ASN A 251 11.60 -14.41 -8.88
CA ASN A 251 11.62 -15.09 -7.59
C ASN A 251 12.99 -15.72 -7.36
N LEU A 252 13.63 -15.37 -6.25
CA LEU A 252 14.93 -15.90 -5.86
C LEU A 252 14.84 -16.59 -4.50
N VAL A 253 15.10 -17.90 -4.50
CA VAL A 253 15.10 -18.73 -3.29
C VAL A 253 16.50 -19.26 -3.03
N GLY A 254 16.97 -19.09 -1.80
CA GLY A 254 18.28 -19.57 -1.36
C GLY A 254 19.07 -18.51 -0.60
N ASN A 255 20.20 -18.91 -0.03
CA ASN A 255 21.11 -17.99 0.65
C ASN A 255 22.37 -17.80 -0.20
N TYR A 256 22.62 -16.56 -0.58
CA TYR A 256 23.70 -16.11 -1.45
C TYR A 256 24.49 -15.04 -0.70
N GLN A 257 25.79 -15.26 -0.52
CA GLN A 257 26.66 -14.31 0.17
C GLN A 257 27.32 -13.34 -0.81
N ASP A 258 27.86 -12.25 -0.29
CA ASP A 258 28.64 -11.31 -1.10
C ASP A 258 29.85 -12.04 -1.70
N GLY A 259 29.88 -12.13 -3.04
CA GLY A 259 30.81 -12.96 -3.82
C GLY A 259 30.15 -14.09 -4.63
N ASN A 260 28.94 -14.54 -4.26
CA ASN A 260 28.14 -15.50 -5.03
C ASN A 260 26.79 -14.88 -5.42
N ARG A 261 26.85 -13.78 -6.17
CA ARG A 261 25.68 -12.98 -6.55
C ARG A 261 24.88 -13.68 -7.65
N GLN A 262 23.58 -13.41 -7.68
CA GLN A 262 22.66 -13.85 -8.72
C GLN A 262 22.32 -12.66 -9.62
N GLY A 263 22.33 -12.90 -10.93
CA GLY A 263 21.99 -11.92 -11.94
C GLY A 263 20.64 -12.21 -12.58
N HIS A 264 19.86 -11.17 -12.88
CA HIS A 264 18.65 -11.29 -13.70
C HIS A 264 18.48 -10.04 -14.57
N GLU A 265 18.08 -10.27 -15.81
CA GLU A 265 17.70 -9.21 -16.75
C GLU A 265 16.18 -9.08 -16.78
N PHE A 266 15.69 -7.87 -16.59
CA PHE A 266 14.30 -7.48 -16.78
C PHE A 266 14.17 -6.78 -18.14
N PRO A 267 13.71 -7.47 -19.20
CA PRO A 267 13.54 -6.88 -20.53
C PRO A 267 12.21 -6.13 -20.65
N GLY A 268 12.10 -5.28 -21.68
CA GLY A 268 10.86 -4.61 -22.09
C GLY A 268 10.41 -3.46 -21.19
N ILE A 269 11.31 -2.90 -20.37
CA ILE A 269 10.99 -1.78 -19.49
C ILE A 269 11.04 -0.49 -20.33
N PRO A 270 10.00 0.35 -20.40
CA PRO A 270 10.04 1.56 -21.20
C PRO A 270 11.23 2.49 -20.87
N ASN A 271 11.73 3.20 -21.87
CA ASN A 271 12.80 4.18 -21.69
C ASN A 271 12.27 5.42 -20.98
N ASP A 272 12.43 5.45 -19.66
CA ASP A 272 11.91 6.49 -18.79
C ASP A 272 12.70 6.54 -17.46
N SER A 273 12.41 7.55 -16.65
CA SER A 273 12.95 7.74 -15.29
C SER A 273 11.92 7.43 -14.21
N GLY A 274 12.37 7.42 -12.95
CA GLY A 274 11.50 7.22 -11.79
C GLY A 274 11.23 5.75 -11.45
N TYR A 275 11.97 4.82 -12.03
CA TYR A 275 11.87 3.40 -11.69
C TYR A 275 12.53 3.09 -10.36
N SER A 276 12.01 2.10 -9.64
CA SER A 276 12.59 1.53 -8.43
C SER A 276 12.58 0.02 -8.54
N LEU A 277 13.54 -0.63 -7.89
CA LEU A 277 13.50 -2.08 -7.69
C LEU A 277 12.71 -2.36 -6.43
N ARG A 278 11.51 -2.93 -6.56
CA ARG A 278 10.73 -3.44 -5.43
C ARG A 278 11.21 -4.84 -5.06
N ILE A 279 11.39 -5.06 -3.77
CA ILE A 279 11.86 -6.31 -3.19
C ILE A 279 10.82 -6.76 -2.17
N THR A 280 10.19 -7.89 -2.41
CA THR A 280 9.17 -8.47 -1.53
C THR A 280 9.72 -9.71 -0.83
N CYS A 281 9.66 -9.76 0.50
CA CYS A 281 10.02 -10.92 1.29
C CYS A 281 8.83 -11.87 1.46
N ASN A 282 8.99 -13.08 0.97
CA ASN A 282 7.99 -14.14 1.02
C ASN A 282 8.27 -15.16 2.14
N THR A 283 9.18 -14.83 3.06
CA THR A 283 9.53 -15.68 4.19
C THR A 283 9.39 -14.91 5.51
N SER A 284 9.02 -15.63 6.56
CA SER A 284 8.93 -15.09 7.92
C SER A 284 10.30 -14.99 8.60
N ALA A 285 11.37 -15.48 7.96
CA ALA A 285 12.73 -15.24 8.40
C ALA A 285 13.16 -13.80 8.08
N ASN A 286 13.99 -13.22 8.94
CA ASN A 286 14.65 -11.96 8.64
C ASN A 286 15.68 -12.17 7.53
N VAL A 287 15.56 -11.42 6.45
CA VAL A 287 16.45 -11.50 5.30
C VAL A 287 17.22 -10.20 5.12
N ASP A 288 18.53 -10.31 5.03
CA ASP A 288 19.40 -9.23 4.56
C ASP A 288 19.61 -9.41 3.06
N THR A 289 19.56 -8.34 2.29
CA THR A 289 19.78 -8.39 0.84
C THR A 289 20.42 -7.09 0.37
N GLY A 290 21.24 -7.19 -0.66
CA GLY A 290 21.86 -6.04 -1.29
C GLY A 290 22.23 -6.33 -2.72
N GLY A 291 22.42 -5.28 -3.50
CA GLY A 291 22.69 -5.45 -4.91
C GLY A 291 22.96 -4.15 -5.64
N THR A 292 23.13 -4.28 -6.95
CA THR A 292 23.29 -3.15 -7.86
C THR A 292 22.46 -3.41 -9.10
N ILE A 293 21.73 -2.38 -9.52
CA ILE A 293 20.98 -2.35 -10.77
C ILE A 293 21.88 -1.69 -11.81
N TYR A 294 21.94 -2.26 -13.01
CA TYR A 294 22.72 -1.79 -14.14
C TYR A 294 21.83 -1.57 -15.35
N ARG A 295 22.30 -0.71 -16.26
CA ARG A 295 21.84 -0.68 -17.65
C ARG A 295 22.53 -1.76 -18.47
#